data_AF-A0A293LD22-F1
#
_entry.id   AF-A0A293LD22-F1
#
_cell.length_a   1.000
_cell.length_b   1.000
_cell.length_c   1.000
_cell.angle_alpha   90.00
_cell.angle_beta   90.00
_cell.angle_gamma   90.00
#
_symmetry.space_group_name_H-M   'P 1'
#
loop_
_entity.id
_entity.type
_entity.pdbx_description
1 polymer ?
#
loop_
_entity_poly.entity_id
_entity_poly.type
_entity_poly.pdbx_seq_one_letter_code
_entity_poly.pdbx_strand_id
1 'polypeptide(L)'
;MSDDSSDPGVGLAYTAFFTFYRTIALSLLERIKEYESENGIHVAVKKVFILMPTSCWITPELGDCRESDIEVANAMREVRVPRAGTRHRNFKNTVYSIKDGDNDPIFCVAEGATPLLTLYDMKKRELLTKDEMVEQLYKFYGTLQELFNADDNCVGRFSLIVYEDNAGEKVTKVSEILREAVYREMNDLGCSNKEDSSYARPRTVANVGNDLAVAYYSGYLKLMENPREISPLQGKSSLLDRIEEYEIDNKINLVAKKLFILMPASCSIDPELGEDDVDMDFANAMKDLRVSRAGIKHRRYANTVYVISNGEDDPFFCVAEGATPLLTLFEMKEFNILTEEQMVEQMNIFKRKLEELLSLDTACGNLFRLVAYDDRNPARVRKISDILREAILKELGLTQDNHLLNSQTG
;
A
#
# COMPACT_ATOMS: atom_id res chain seq x y z
N MET A 1 -27.64 -8.30 -16.35
CA MET A 1 -27.44 -7.75 -14.99
C MET A 1 -26.30 -8.55 -14.39
N SER A 2 -25.06 -8.14 -14.66
CA SER A 2 -23.89 -8.72 -14.02
C SER A 2 -23.84 -8.19 -12.60
N ASP A 3 -23.67 -9.09 -11.65
CA ASP A 3 -23.55 -8.79 -10.22
C ASP A 3 -22.30 -7.91 -10.02
N ASP A 4 -22.54 -6.61 -9.81
CA ASP A 4 -21.52 -5.53 -9.78
C ASP A 4 -20.98 -5.32 -8.35
N SER A 5 -21.17 -6.30 -7.46
CA SER A 5 -20.73 -6.20 -6.07
C SER A 5 -19.20 -6.29 -5.99
N SER A 6 -18.55 -5.16 -5.76
CA SER A 6 -17.13 -5.12 -5.39
C SER A 6 -16.95 -5.56 -3.94
N ASP A 7 -15.91 -6.34 -3.67
CA ASP A 7 -15.46 -6.74 -2.35
C ASP A 7 -14.13 -6.05 -1.98
N PRO A 8 -14.16 -4.74 -1.66
CA PRO A 8 -12.95 -3.98 -1.33
C PRO A 8 -12.13 -4.62 -0.20
N GLY A 9 -12.77 -5.32 0.76
CA GLY A 9 -12.07 -6.06 1.81
C GLY A 9 -11.15 -7.15 1.26
N VAL A 10 -11.56 -7.85 0.20
CA VAL A 10 -10.75 -8.87 -0.48
C VAL A 10 -9.58 -8.22 -1.23
N GLY A 11 -9.84 -7.16 -2.01
CA GLY A 11 -8.79 -6.41 -2.72
C GLY A 11 -7.75 -5.80 -1.77
N LEU A 12 -8.20 -5.28 -0.62
CA LEU A 12 -7.34 -4.75 0.43
C LEU A 12 -6.48 -5.85 1.07
N ALA A 13 -7.02 -7.06 1.27
CA ALA A 13 -6.29 -8.19 1.84
C ALA A 13 -5.17 -8.66 0.91
N TYR A 14 -5.47 -8.88 -0.38
CA TYR A 14 -4.46 -9.23 -1.38
C TYR A 14 -3.37 -8.16 -1.48
N THR A 15 -3.78 -6.89 -1.53
CA THR A 15 -2.83 -5.77 -1.57
C THR A 15 -1.93 -5.77 -0.33
N ALA A 16 -2.50 -5.92 0.87
CA ALA A 16 -1.72 -5.90 2.11
C ALA A 16 -0.77 -7.11 2.21
N PHE A 17 -1.23 -8.29 1.82
CA PHE A 17 -0.42 -9.50 1.84
C PHE A 17 0.79 -9.39 0.91
N PHE A 18 0.56 -9.17 -0.38
CA PHE A 18 1.63 -9.18 -1.39
C PHE A 18 2.54 -7.96 -1.29
N THR A 19 2.01 -6.79 -0.92
CA THR A 19 2.79 -5.54 -0.94
C THR A 19 3.48 -5.19 0.38
N PHE A 20 3.15 -5.88 1.48
CA PHE A 20 3.63 -5.53 2.82
C PHE A 20 3.95 -6.77 3.67
N TYR A 21 2.95 -7.57 4.03
CA TYR A 21 3.15 -8.61 5.05
C TYR A 21 4.12 -9.70 4.62
N ARG A 22 4.01 -10.19 3.38
CA ARG A 22 4.90 -11.23 2.86
C ARG A 22 6.37 -10.79 2.88
N THR A 23 6.64 -9.54 2.52
CA THR A 23 7.99 -8.95 2.56
C THR A 23 8.54 -8.84 3.98
N ILE A 24 7.72 -8.44 4.96
CA ILE A 24 8.12 -8.33 6.36
C ILE A 24 8.37 -9.71 6.98
N ALA A 25 7.54 -10.70 6.62
CA ALA A 25 7.62 -12.05 7.15
C ALA A 25 9.01 -12.69 6.96
N LEU A 26 9.66 -12.42 5.82
CA LEU A 26 10.96 -12.97 5.45
C LEU A 26 12.07 -12.65 6.47
N SER A 27 12.06 -11.45 7.05
CA SER A 27 13.11 -10.98 7.99
C SER A 27 12.62 -10.74 9.41
N LEU A 28 11.33 -11.02 9.70
CA LEU A 28 10.70 -10.66 10.97
C LEU A 28 11.47 -11.20 12.19
N LEU A 29 11.79 -12.49 12.19
CA LEU A 29 12.43 -13.14 13.36
C LEU A 29 13.84 -12.60 13.61
N GLU A 30 14.62 -12.36 12.55
CA GLU A 30 15.95 -11.80 12.64
C GLU A 30 15.88 -10.38 13.22
N ARG A 31 15.02 -9.54 12.68
CA ARG A 31 14.84 -8.17 13.18
C ARG A 31 14.37 -8.09 14.62
N ILE A 32 13.51 -9.03 15.07
CA ILE A 32 13.11 -9.08 16.49
C ILE A 32 14.31 -9.44 17.36
N LYS A 33 15.13 -10.42 16.96
CA LYS A 33 16.34 -10.82 17.72
C LYS A 33 17.36 -9.69 17.80
N GLU A 34 17.60 -9.00 16.69
CA GLU A 34 18.46 -7.80 16.66
C GLU A 34 17.94 -6.74 17.64
N TYR A 35 16.63 -6.45 17.57
CA TYR A 35 16.00 -5.46 18.45
C TYR A 35 16.14 -5.83 19.93
N GLU A 36 15.93 -7.10 20.30
CA GLU A 36 16.15 -7.57 21.68
C GLU A 36 17.59 -7.38 22.14
N SER A 37 18.56 -7.74 21.29
CA SER A 37 19.98 -7.62 21.61
C SER A 37 20.42 -6.17 21.77
N GLU A 38 19.92 -5.27 20.92
CA GLU A 38 20.28 -3.84 20.95
C GLU A 38 19.67 -3.10 22.13
N ASN A 39 18.47 -3.50 22.56
CA ASN A 39 17.71 -2.77 23.58
C ASN A 39 17.72 -3.46 24.96
N GLY A 40 18.29 -4.66 25.07
CA GLY A 40 18.32 -5.42 26.32
C GLY A 40 16.93 -5.83 26.81
N ILE A 41 15.99 -6.06 25.90
CA ILE A 41 14.60 -6.45 26.21
C ILE A 41 14.29 -7.86 25.72
N HIS A 42 13.17 -8.42 26.17
CA HIS A 42 12.65 -9.69 25.66
C HIS A 42 11.24 -9.53 25.08
N VAL A 43 11.07 -9.89 23.80
CA VAL A 43 9.76 -9.91 23.13
C VAL A 43 9.15 -11.30 23.31
N ALA A 44 8.11 -11.42 24.13
CA ALA A 44 7.57 -12.70 24.58
C ALA A 44 7.06 -13.60 23.44
N VAL A 45 6.43 -13.02 22.42
CA VAL A 45 5.89 -13.72 21.26
C VAL A 45 6.48 -13.12 19.99
N LYS A 46 7.17 -13.95 19.19
CA LYS A 46 7.86 -13.54 17.95
C LYS A 46 6.92 -13.40 16.75
N LYS A 47 5.76 -12.77 16.96
CA LYS A 47 4.72 -12.50 15.96
C LYS A 47 4.44 -11.01 15.89
N VAL A 48 3.87 -10.57 14.77
CA VAL A 48 3.23 -9.26 14.68
C VAL A 48 1.75 -9.41 15.02
N PHE A 49 1.29 -8.71 16.04
CA PHE A 49 -0.12 -8.61 16.40
C PHE A 49 -0.80 -7.52 15.54
N ILE A 50 -1.77 -7.91 14.73
CA ILE A 50 -2.47 -7.02 13.79
C ILE A 50 -3.85 -6.72 14.36
N LEU A 51 -4.03 -5.48 14.82
CA LEU A 51 -5.25 -4.97 15.44
C LEU A 51 -6.31 -4.61 14.39
N MET A 52 -7.54 -5.10 14.59
CA MET A 52 -8.68 -4.94 13.68
C MET A 52 -9.96 -4.58 14.44
N PRO A 53 -10.16 -3.29 14.81
CA PRO A 53 -11.40 -2.86 15.45
C PRO A 53 -12.59 -3.02 14.50
N THR A 54 -13.75 -3.39 15.04
CA THR A 54 -14.99 -3.51 14.26
C THR A 54 -15.48 -2.18 13.68
N SER A 55 -15.07 -1.05 14.26
CA SER A 55 -15.29 0.28 13.65
C SER A 55 -14.49 0.54 12.38
N CYS A 56 -13.49 -0.30 12.08
CA CYS A 56 -12.44 -0.07 11.08
C CYS A 56 -11.57 1.18 11.32
N TRP A 57 -11.77 1.88 12.44
CA TRP A 57 -10.99 3.04 12.83
C TRP A 57 -9.95 2.67 13.87
N ILE A 58 -8.68 2.96 13.58
CA ILE A 58 -7.56 2.74 14.50
C ILE A 58 -6.88 4.08 14.73
N THR A 59 -6.56 4.38 15.99
CA THR A 59 -5.82 5.59 16.33
C THR A 59 -4.51 5.69 15.53
N PRO A 60 -4.11 6.89 15.06
CA PRO A 60 -2.87 7.08 14.33
C PRO A 60 -1.63 6.63 15.11
N GLU A 61 -1.65 6.76 16.44
CA GLU A 61 -0.56 6.37 17.33
C GLU A 61 -1.14 5.57 18.51
N LEU A 62 -0.68 4.33 18.68
CA LEU A 62 -1.01 3.54 19.87
C LEU A 62 -0.24 4.10 21.07
N GLY A 63 -0.91 4.24 22.22
CA GLY A 63 -0.30 4.83 23.42
C GLY A 63 -0.23 6.36 23.44
N ASP A 64 -0.94 7.05 22.54
CA ASP A 64 -1.23 8.47 22.77
C ASP A 64 -2.02 8.65 24.08
N CYS A 65 -1.95 9.86 24.65
CA CYS A 65 -2.28 10.34 26.02
C CYS A 65 -3.51 9.79 26.77
N ARG A 66 -4.29 8.89 26.17
CA ARG A 66 -5.49 8.24 26.68
C ARG A 66 -5.23 6.87 27.32
N GLU A 67 -4.11 6.20 27.01
CA GLU A 67 -3.74 4.92 27.62
C GLU A 67 -2.30 4.96 28.14
N SER A 68 -2.13 5.07 29.46
CA SER A 68 -0.81 5.05 30.11
C SER A 68 -0.25 3.64 30.31
N ASP A 69 -0.98 2.61 29.89
CA ASP A 69 -0.61 1.20 30.05
C ASP A 69 0.10 0.63 28.81
N ILE A 70 0.25 1.43 27.75
CA ILE A 70 0.96 1.08 26.53
C ILE A 70 1.86 2.24 26.10
N GLU A 71 3.13 1.94 25.89
CA GLU A 71 4.13 2.92 25.47
C GLU A 71 4.90 2.39 24.27
N VAL A 72 5.33 3.30 23.39
CA VAL A 72 6.24 2.95 22.30
C VAL A 72 7.62 2.74 22.91
N ALA A 73 8.13 1.50 22.89
CA ALA A 73 9.49 1.22 23.34
C ALA A 73 10.49 1.82 22.34
N ASN A 74 10.42 1.37 21.09
CA ASN A 74 11.03 1.96 19.91
C ASN A 74 10.55 1.18 18.67
N ALA A 75 10.96 1.58 17.47
CA ALA A 75 10.69 0.79 16.28
C ALA A 75 11.86 -0.13 15.90
N MET A 76 11.53 -1.27 15.30
CA MET A 76 12.53 -2.14 14.69
C MET A 76 13.17 -1.50 13.46
N ARG A 77 14.36 -1.99 13.09
CA ARG A 77 15.07 -1.60 11.87
C ARG A 77 14.16 -1.69 10.64
N GLU A 78 14.20 -0.64 9.82
CA GLU A 78 13.42 -0.57 8.59
C GLU A 78 13.92 -1.57 7.55
N VAL A 79 12.99 -2.24 6.86
CA VAL A 79 13.28 -3.04 5.66
C VAL A 79 13.09 -2.15 4.44
N ARG A 80 14.14 -1.99 3.64
CA ARG A 80 14.13 -1.14 2.44
C ARG A 80 14.08 -2.03 1.20
N VAL A 81 13.04 -1.88 0.39
CA VAL A 81 12.86 -2.67 -0.84
C VAL A 81 12.32 -1.73 -1.92
N PRO A 82 13.08 -1.44 -3.00
CA PRO A 82 12.54 -0.75 -4.17
C PRO A 82 11.31 -1.49 -4.72
N ARG A 83 10.26 -0.78 -5.13
CA ARG A 83 9.04 -1.44 -5.64
C ARG A 83 8.23 -0.53 -6.55
N ALA A 84 7.82 -1.04 -7.71
CA ALA A 84 6.96 -0.36 -8.69
C ALA A 84 7.46 1.05 -9.08
N GLY A 85 8.77 1.24 -9.26
CA GLY A 85 9.36 2.54 -9.55
C GLY A 85 9.55 3.48 -8.36
N THR A 86 9.31 3.02 -7.12
CA THR A 86 9.64 3.75 -5.90
C THR A 86 10.92 3.19 -5.27
N ARG A 87 12.04 3.90 -5.40
CA ARG A 87 13.37 3.48 -4.90
C ARG A 87 13.49 3.38 -3.37
N HIS A 88 12.63 4.07 -2.61
CA HIS A 88 12.76 4.21 -1.15
C HIS A 88 11.52 3.77 -0.37
N ARG A 89 10.99 2.57 -0.66
CA ARG A 89 9.89 2.01 0.13
C ARG A 89 10.43 1.33 1.40
N ASN A 90 10.12 1.93 2.55
CA ASN A 90 10.55 1.45 3.86
C ASN A 90 9.40 0.81 4.62
N PHE A 91 9.62 -0.41 5.11
CA PHE A 91 8.69 -1.15 5.95
C PHE A 91 9.16 -1.13 7.40
N LYS A 92 8.29 -0.70 8.30
CA LYS A 92 8.59 -0.48 9.71
C LYS A 92 7.49 -1.12 10.56
N ASN A 93 7.89 -1.85 11.60
CA ASN A 93 6.97 -2.29 12.65
C ASN A 93 7.47 -1.75 13.99
N THR A 94 6.53 -1.53 14.91
CA THR A 94 6.80 -0.88 16.21
C THR A 94 6.76 -1.92 17.33
N VAL A 95 7.68 -1.82 18.28
CA VAL A 95 7.62 -2.61 19.52
C VAL A 95 6.96 -1.76 20.60
N TYR A 96 5.98 -2.35 21.26
CA TYR A 96 5.25 -1.73 22.35
C TYR A 96 5.64 -2.38 23.67
N SER A 97 5.75 -1.55 24.71
CA SER A 97 5.84 -1.93 26.10
C SER A 97 4.46 -1.82 26.71
N ILE A 98 3.95 -2.90 27.31
CA ILE A 98 2.62 -2.98 27.91
C ILE A 98 2.78 -3.26 29.40
N LYS A 99 2.17 -2.44 30.26
CA LYS A 99 2.17 -2.67 31.71
C LYS A 99 1.46 -3.97 32.05
N ASP A 100 1.98 -4.72 33.01
CA ASP A 100 1.42 -5.98 33.48
C ASP A 100 1.22 -5.99 35.01
N GLY A 101 0.40 -5.06 35.50
CA GLY A 101 0.22 -4.87 36.93
C GLY A 101 1.54 -4.48 37.61
N ASP A 102 1.95 -5.28 38.60
CA ASP A 102 3.21 -5.10 39.34
C ASP A 102 4.39 -5.91 38.74
N ASN A 103 4.16 -6.68 37.67
CA ASN A 103 5.19 -7.46 37.00
C ASN A 103 6.02 -6.59 36.02
N ASP A 104 7.09 -7.19 35.51
CA ASP A 104 7.85 -6.61 34.39
C ASP A 104 6.93 -6.39 33.17
N PRO A 105 7.14 -5.30 32.41
CA PRO A 105 6.32 -5.00 31.25
C PRO A 105 6.49 -6.06 30.16
N ILE A 106 5.42 -6.29 29.43
CA ILE A 106 5.39 -7.20 28.28
C ILE A 106 5.74 -6.42 27.03
N PHE A 107 6.68 -6.96 26.25
CA PHE A 107 7.04 -6.40 24.95
C PHE A 107 6.43 -7.22 23.81
N CYS A 108 5.77 -6.55 22.87
CA CYS A 108 5.21 -7.18 21.68
C CYS A 108 5.38 -6.29 20.44
N VAL A 109 5.46 -6.92 19.26
CA VAL A 109 5.36 -6.21 17.99
C VAL A 109 3.89 -6.11 17.62
N ALA A 110 3.37 -4.89 17.45
CA ALA A 110 1.97 -4.70 17.10
C ALA A 110 1.79 -3.58 16.06
N GLU A 111 0.67 -3.62 15.35
CA GLU A 111 0.23 -2.54 14.47
C GLU A 111 -1.27 -2.64 14.20
N GLY A 112 -1.87 -1.53 13.79
CA GLY A 112 -3.21 -1.55 13.23
C GLY A 112 -3.20 -2.00 11.78
N ALA A 113 -4.20 -2.77 11.38
CA ALA A 113 -4.44 -3.06 9.97
C ALA A 113 -4.78 -1.76 9.22
N THR A 114 -3.76 -1.10 8.66
CA THR A 114 -3.90 0.16 7.92
C THR A 114 -4.98 0.11 6.83
N PRO A 115 -5.16 -1.00 6.08
CA PRO A 115 -6.25 -1.11 5.08
C PRO A 115 -7.66 -0.90 5.63
N LEU A 116 -7.91 -1.13 6.93
CA LEU A 116 -9.23 -0.88 7.52
C LEU A 116 -9.59 0.61 7.52
N LEU A 117 -8.59 1.51 7.61
CA LEU A 117 -8.86 2.93 7.47
C LEU A 117 -9.44 3.27 6.10
N THR A 118 -9.14 2.49 5.04
CA THR A 118 -9.78 2.64 3.74
C THR A 118 -11.27 2.31 3.81
N LEU A 119 -11.66 1.22 4.47
CA LEU A 119 -13.08 0.88 4.67
C LEU A 119 -13.80 1.94 5.50
N TYR A 120 -13.15 2.46 6.54
CA TYR A 120 -13.67 3.55 7.35
C TYR A 120 -13.85 4.85 6.54
N ASP A 121 -12.89 5.20 5.70
CA ASP A 121 -12.94 6.36 4.82
C ASP A 121 -14.01 6.19 3.73
N MET A 122 -14.19 4.98 3.19
CA MET A 122 -15.29 4.65 2.26
C MET A 122 -16.65 4.83 2.93
N LYS A 123 -16.82 4.38 4.17
CA LYS A 123 -18.05 4.60 4.95
C LYS A 123 -18.30 6.09 5.21
N LYS A 124 -17.24 6.88 5.48
CA LYS A 124 -17.36 8.35 5.64
C LYS A 124 -17.84 9.04 4.36
N ARG A 125 -17.45 8.52 3.20
CA ARG A 125 -17.86 9.01 1.88
C ARG A 125 -19.16 8.38 1.36
N GLU A 126 -19.89 7.69 2.24
CA GLU A 126 -21.18 7.05 1.92
C GLU A 126 -21.08 5.99 0.80
N LEU A 127 -19.87 5.46 0.56
CA LEU A 127 -19.63 4.36 -0.38
C LEU A 127 -19.94 2.98 0.22
N LEU A 128 -19.99 2.91 1.56
CA LEU A 128 -20.38 1.73 2.33
C LEU A 128 -21.30 2.16 3.47
N THR A 129 -22.33 1.37 3.72
CA THR A 129 -23.06 1.41 4.98
C THR A 129 -22.19 0.86 6.13
N LYS A 130 -22.65 1.03 7.38
CA LYS A 130 -21.96 0.46 8.54
C LYS A 130 -21.88 -1.08 8.46
N ASP A 131 -22.96 -1.72 8.02
CA ASP A 131 -23.05 -3.18 7.98
C ASP A 131 -22.17 -3.74 6.86
N GLU A 132 -22.18 -3.11 5.68
CA GLU A 132 -21.27 -3.47 4.58
C GLU A 132 -19.79 -3.26 4.97
N MET A 133 -19.46 -2.18 5.68
CA MET A 133 -18.10 -1.95 6.17
C MET A 133 -17.63 -3.09 7.10
N VAL A 134 -18.50 -3.56 8.01
CA VAL A 134 -18.21 -4.69 8.90
C VAL A 134 -18.11 -6.01 8.12
N GLU A 135 -18.97 -6.23 7.12
CA GLU A 135 -18.87 -7.39 6.23
C GLU A 135 -17.51 -7.40 5.51
N GLN A 136 -17.08 -6.26 4.95
CA GLN A 136 -15.81 -6.13 4.26
C GLN A 136 -14.60 -6.30 5.19
N LEU A 137 -14.70 -5.90 6.46
CA LEU A 137 -13.70 -6.22 7.50
C LEU A 137 -13.53 -7.74 7.65
N TYR A 138 -14.62 -8.51 7.73
CA TYR A 138 -14.52 -9.96 7.88
C TYR A 138 -14.05 -10.66 6.60
N LYS A 139 -14.40 -10.13 5.41
CA LYS A 139 -13.81 -10.58 4.15
C LYS A 139 -12.30 -10.33 4.11
N PHE A 140 -11.86 -9.16 4.57
CA PHE A 140 -10.43 -8.82 4.71
C PHE A 140 -9.72 -9.78 5.68
N TYR A 141 -10.27 -9.99 6.87
CA TYR A 141 -9.75 -10.91 7.88
C TYR A 141 -9.60 -12.33 7.33
N GLY A 142 -10.68 -12.90 6.76
CA GLY A 142 -10.70 -14.27 6.27
C GLY A 142 -9.70 -14.48 5.13
N THR A 143 -9.64 -13.54 4.19
CA THR A 143 -8.70 -13.60 3.05
C THR A 143 -7.24 -13.54 3.54
N LEU A 144 -6.91 -12.65 4.48
CA LEU A 144 -5.57 -12.59 5.07
C LEU A 144 -5.20 -13.86 5.83
N GLN A 145 -6.14 -14.43 6.58
CA GLN A 145 -5.92 -15.67 7.30
C GLN A 145 -5.62 -16.83 6.35
N GLU A 146 -6.37 -16.96 5.25
CA GLU A 146 -6.13 -17.94 4.20
C GLU A 146 -4.72 -17.76 3.59
N LEU A 147 -4.34 -16.53 3.24
CA LEU A 147 -3.04 -16.22 2.64
C LEU A 147 -1.86 -16.46 3.59
N PHE A 148 -1.97 -16.08 4.86
CA PHE A 148 -0.93 -16.34 5.86
C PHE A 148 -0.71 -17.83 6.13
N ASN A 149 -1.78 -18.61 6.10
CA ASN A 149 -1.68 -20.06 6.26
C ASN A 149 -1.09 -20.73 5.01
N ALA A 150 -1.32 -20.17 3.81
CA ALA A 150 -0.84 -20.73 2.55
C ALA A 150 0.64 -20.42 2.22
N ASP A 151 1.27 -19.44 2.88
CA ASP A 151 2.68 -19.08 2.66
C ASP A 151 3.57 -19.53 3.84
N ASP A 152 4.51 -20.43 3.58
CA ASP A 152 5.46 -20.97 4.55
C ASP A 152 6.29 -19.88 5.26
N ASN A 153 6.50 -18.73 4.63
CA ASN A 153 7.21 -17.61 5.25
C ASN A 153 6.34 -16.86 6.24
N CYS A 154 5.01 -16.89 6.06
CA CYS A 154 4.04 -16.14 6.85
C CYS A 154 3.41 -16.97 7.97
N VAL A 155 3.33 -18.29 7.81
CA VAL A 155 2.69 -19.18 8.79
C VAL A 155 3.31 -18.99 10.18
N GLY A 156 2.46 -18.72 11.17
CA GLY A 156 2.88 -18.47 12.54
C GLY A 156 3.67 -17.18 12.78
N ARG A 157 3.71 -16.23 11.82
CA ARG A 157 4.39 -14.92 11.98
C ARG A 157 3.46 -13.77 12.34
N PHE A 158 2.16 -13.94 12.15
CA PHE A 158 1.15 -12.91 12.37
C PHE A 158 0.03 -13.45 13.27
N SER A 159 -0.55 -12.58 14.09
CA SER A 159 -1.73 -12.88 14.91
C SER A 159 -2.79 -11.80 14.64
N LEU A 160 -3.90 -12.19 14.03
CA LEU A 160 -5.00 -11.29 13.67
C LEU A 160 -5.93 -11.12 14.88
N ILE A 161 -6.18 -9.88 15.31
CA ILE A 161 -7.02 -9.59 16.48
C ILE A 161 -8.19 -8.71 16.06
N VAL A 162 -9.37 -9.32 15.91
CA VAL A 162 -10.64 -8.57 15.78
C VAL A 162 -11.19 -8.27 17.16
N TYR A 163 -11.56 -7.01 17.43
CA TYR A 163 -12.13 -6.60 18.71
C TYR A 163 -13.20 -5.53 18.55
N GLU A 164 -14.17 -5.51 19.45
CA GLU A 164 -15.21 -4.49 19.48
C GLU A 164 -14.71 -3.25 20.23
N ASP A 165 -14.66 -2.12 19.52
CA ASP A 165 -14.18 -0.84 20.05
C ASP A 165 -15.29 0.19 20.29
N ASN A 166 -16.54 -0.19 20.00
CA ASN A 166 -17.73 0.65 20.12
C ASN A 166 -18.80 0.08 21.07
N ALA A 167 -18.42 -0.77 22.02
CA ALA A 167 -19.34 -1.44 22.96
C ALA A 167 -19.89 -0.50 24.07
N GLY A 168 -20.57 0.58 23.69
CA GLY A 168 -21.21 1.52 24.63
C GLY A 168 -20.24 2.47 25.34
N GLU A 169 -20.42 2.67 26.65
CA GLU A 169 -19.64 3.65 27.46
C GLU A 169 -18.26 3.13 27.90
N LYS A 170 -17.99 1.82 27.77
CA LYS A 170 -16.71 1.24 28.17
C LYS A 170 -15.70 1.42 27.04
N VAL A 171 -14.69 2.26 27.27
CA VAL A 171 -13.56 2.41 26.35
C VAL A 171 -12.76 1.09 26.32
N THR A 172 -12.73 0.43 25.17
CA THR A 172 -11.87 -0.73 24.95
C THR A 172 -10.42 -0.28 24.95
N LYS A 173 -9.62 -0.77 25.90
CA LYS A 173 -8.19 -0.45 25.98
C LYS A 173 -7.36 -1.38 25.11
N VAL A 174 -6.57 -0.82 24.20
CA VAL A 174 -5.70 -1.62 23.31
C VAL A 174 -4.63 -2.36 24.10
N SER A 175 -4.13 -1.76 25.18
CA SER A 175 -3.20 -2.40 26.12
C SER A 175 -3.75 -3.72 26.69
N GLU A 176 -5.02 -3.77 27.08
CA GLU A 176 -5.68 -4.98 27.59
C GLU A 176 -5.83 -6.03 26.48
N ILE A 177 -6.27 -5.63 25.29
CA ILE A 177 -6.42 -6.52 24.12
C ILE A 177 -5.09 -7.18 23.73
N LEU A 178 -4.01 -6.40 23.65
CA LEU A 178 -2.69 -6.93 23.31
C LEU A 178 -2.14 -7.84 24.41
N ARG A 179 -2.32 -7.48 25.69
CA ARG A 179 -1.89 -8.30 26.82
C ARG A 179 -2.57 -9.68 26.79
N GLU A 180 -3.88 -9.71 26.61
CA GLU A 180 -4.65 -10.96 26.48
C GLU A 180 -4.20 -11.80 25.28
N ALA A 181 -3.95 -11.16 24.14
CA ALA A 181 -3.48 -11.84 22.94
C ALA A 181 -2.08 -12.44 23.12
N VAL A 182 -1.15 -11.72 23.76
CA VAL A 182 0.19 -12.22 24.07
C VAL A 182 0.10 -13.43 25.00
N TYR A 183 -0.69 -13.37 26.06
CA TYR A 183 -0.85 -14.50 26.98
C TYR A 183 -1.47 -15.73 26.33
N ARG A 184 -2.47 -15.54 25.45
CA ARG A 184 -3.06 -16.64 24.68
C ARG A 184 -1.99 -17.35 23.85
N GLU A 185 -1.21 -16.58 23.08
CA GLU A 185 -0.14 -17.12 22.23
C GLU A 185 0.98 -17.81 23.04
N MET A 186 1.33 -17.27 24.21
CA MET A 186 2.30 -17.92 25.11
C MET A 186 1.79 -19.27 25.64
N ASN A 187 0.51 -19.37 25.96
CA ASN A 187 -0.10 -20.61 26.45
C ASN A 187 -0.24 -21.66 25.33
N ASP A 188 -0.59 -21.22 24.12
CA ASP A 188 -0.71 -22.11 22.95
C ASP A 188 0.65 -22.68 22.53
N LEU A 189 1.75 -21.93 22.69
CA LEU A 189 3.12 -22.42 22.49
C LEU A 189 3.49 -23.56 23.47
N GLY A 190 2.85 -23.64 24.63
CA GLY A 190 3.04 -24.71 25.63
C GLY A 190 2.26 -26.00 25.35
N CYS A 191 1.28 -25.95 24.44
CA CYS A 191 0.36 -27.04 24.10
C CYS A 191 0.55 -27.47 22.64
N SER A 192 1.70 -28.06 22.30
CA SER A 192 1.98 -28.45 20.92
C SER A 192 1.22 -29.74 20.51
N ASN A 193 -0.02 -29.59 20.05
CA ASN A 193 -0.62 -30.54 19.10
C ASN A 193 -0.63 -29.87 17.72
N LYS A 194 0.27 -30.33 16.84
CA LYS A 194 0.23 -29.95 15.42
C LYS A 194 -0.97 -30.65 14.80
N GLU A 195 -2.05 -29.91 14.59
CA GLU A 195 -3.07 -30.35 13.64
C GLU A 195 -2.54 -30.14 12.22
N ASP A 196 -2.48 -31.22 11.46
CA ASP A 196 -2.31 -31.21 10.00
C ASP A 196 -3.52 -30.48 9.39
N SER A 197 -3.37 -29.20 9.05
CA SER A 197 -4.35 -28.51 8.21
C SER A 197 -4.06 -28.83 6.75
N SER A 198 -4.87 -29.69 6.13
CA SER A 198 -4.87 -29.77 4.67
C SER A 198 -5.28 -28.41 4.12
N TYR A 199 -4.34 -27.67 3.55
CA TYR A 199 -4.56 -26.32 3.05
C TYR A 199 -5.57 -26.33 1.89
N ALA A 200 -6.75 -25.75 2.13
CA ALA A 200 -7.67 -25.44 1.04
C ALA A 200 -7.04 -24.32 0.20
N ARG A 201 -7.05 -24.48 -1.13
CA ARG A 201 -6.64 -23.41 -2.05
C ARG A 201 -7.48 -22.15 -1.79
N PRO A 202 -6.91 -20.94 -1.89
CA PRO A 202 -7.67 -19.70 -1.81
C PRO A 202 -8.91 -19.76 -2.70
N ARG A 203 -10.04 -19.24 -2.21
CA ARG A 203 -11.31 -19.24 -2.95
C ARG A 203 -11.15 -18.67 -4.36
N THR A 204 -11.99 -19.14 -5.29
CA THR A 204 -12.12 -18.56 -6.64
C THR A 204 -12.29 -17.05 -6.55
N VAL A 205 -11.33 -16.30 -7.10
CA VAL A 205 -11.30 -14.83 -7.00
C VAL A 205 -12.06 -14.23 -8.17
N ALA A 206 -13.39 -14.14 -8.05
CA ALA A 206 -14.18 -13.36 -8.98
C ALA A 206 -13.95 -11.87 -8.72
N ASN A 207 -13.77 -11.08 -9.79
CA ASN A 207 -13.72 -9.60 -9.75
C ASN A 207 -12.58 -8.94 -8.95
N VAL A 208 -11.47 -9.62 -8.62
CA VAL A 208 -10.36 -9.00 -7.87
C VAL A 208 -9.82 -7.71 -8.51
N GLY A 209 -9.85 -7.59 -9.85
CA GLY A 209 -9.49 -6.36 -10.54
C GLY A 209 -10.35 -5.17 -10.12
N ASN A 210 -11.66 -5.38 -9.94
CA ASN A 210 -12.60 -4.37 -9.44
C ASN A 210 -12.23 -3.97 -8.01
N ASP A 211 -12.02 -4.98 -7.15
CA ASP A 211 -11.71 -4.78 -5.73
C ASP A 211 -10.40 -4.02 -5.54
N LEU A 212 -9.37 -4.38 -6.32
CA LEU A 212 -8.08 -3.70 -6.35
C LEU A 212 -8.21 -2.25 -6.83
N ALA A 213 -9.06 -1.96 -7.82
CA ALA A 213 -9.28 -0.60 -8.30
C ALA A 213 -9.94 0.27 -7.23
N VAL A 214 -11.00 -0.23 -6.58
CA VAL A 214 -11.69 0.47 -5.49
C VAL A 214 -10.75 0.69 -4.30
N ALA A 215 -9.95 -0.31 -3.94
CA ALA A 215 -8.96 -0.22 -2.87
C ALA A 215 -7.86 0.81 -3.17
N TYR A 216 -7.31 0.80 -4.38
CA TYR A 216 -6.25 1.71 -4.80
C TYR A 216 -6.73 3.16 -4.88
N TYR A 217 -7.91 3.38 -5.47
CA TYR A 217 -8.54 4.69 -5.53
C TYR A 217 -8.80 5.26 -4.12
N SER A 218 -9.51 4.50 -3.29
CA SER A 218 -9.96 4.97 -1.97
C SER A 218 -8.82 5.09 -0.96
N GLY A 219 -7.84 4.18 -1.02
CA GLY A 219 -6.75 4.10 -0.03
C GLY A 219 -5.52 4.93 -0.37
N TYR A 220 -5.26 5.17 -1.66
CA TYR A 220 -4.03 5.82 -2.12
C TYR A 220 -4.30 7.09 -2.95
N LEU A 221 -5.10 7.03 -4.01
CA LEU A 221 -5.29 8.21 -4.88
C LEU A 221 -6.00 9.35 -4.16
N LYS A 222 -7.05 9.07 -3.38
CA LYS A 222 -7.70 10.07 -2.53
C LYS A 222 -6.79 10.64 -1.44
N LEU A 223 -5.85 9.83 -0.92
CA LEU A 223 -4.84 10.31 0.01
C LEU A 223 -3.86 11.28 -0.64
N MET A 224 -3.48 11.02 -1.89
CA MET A 224 -2.59 11.89 -2.66
C MET A 224 -3.27 13.18 -3.11
N GLU A 225 -4.54 13.09 -3.50
CA GLU A 225 -5.33 14.25 -3.91
C GLU A 225 -5.61 15.19 -2.73
N ASN A 226 -6.19 14.70 -1.64
CA ASN A 226 -6.52 15.53 -0.48
C ASN A 226 -6.16 14.85 0.85
N PRO A 227 -4.86 14.86 1.23
CA PRO A 227 -4.43 14.24 2.46
C PRO A 227 -4.99 14.92 3.72
N ARG A 228 -5.47 16.18 3.64
CA ARG A 228 -6.12 16.88 4.76
C ARG A 228 -7.48 16.29 5.10
N GLU A 229 -8.22 15.78 4.12
CA GLU A 229 -9.50 15.13 4.34
C GLU A 229 -9.33 13.85 5.17
N ILE A 230 -8.24 13.11 4.91
CA ILE A 230 -7.95 11.82 5.56
C ILE A 230 -7.15 12.00 6.87
N SER A 231 -6.21 12.94 6.90
CA SER A 231 -5.38 13.25 8.08
C SER A 231 -5.27 14.77 8.28
N PRO A 232 -6.27 15.42 8.93
CA PRO A 232 -6.34 16.88 9.03
C PRO A 232 -5.13 17.56 9.67
N LEU A 233 -4.48 16.89 10.63
CA LEU A 233 -3.37 17.47 11.39
C LEU A 233 -2.01 17.35 10.67
N GLN A 234 -1.81 16.29 9.87
CA GLN A 234 -0.51 15.94 9.30
C GLN A 234 -0.50 15.97 7.76
N GLY A 235 -1.63 15.75 7.11
CA GLY A 235 -1.78 15.68 5.66
C GLY A 235 -1.77 17.03 4.96
N LYS A 236 -0.82 17.92 5.29
CA LYS A 236 -0.89 19.34 4.90
C LYS A 236 -0.59 19.63 3.43
N SER A 237 0.04 18.70 2.71
CA SER A 237 0.56 18.90 1.35
C SER A 237 0.06 17.79 0.41
N SER A 238 -0.79 18.17 -0.54
CA SER A 238 -1.29 17.30 -1.61
C SER A 238 -0.18 16.91 -2.59
N LEU A 239 -0.47 16.00 -3.51
CA LEU A 239 0.42 15.72 -4.63
C LEU A 239 0.74 16.99 -5.43
N LEU A 240 -0.26 17.81 -5.72
CA LEU A 240 -0.07 19.06 -6.47
C LEU A 240 0.87 20.02 -5.72
N ASP A 241 0.61 20.26 -4.42
CA ASP A 241 1.46 21.13 -3.61
C ASP A 241 2.94 20.68 -3.61
N ARG A 242 3.17 19.35 -3.56
CA ARG A 242 4.52 18.77 -3.55
C ARG A 242 5.22 18.90 -4.91
N ILE A 243 4.47 18.77 -6.00
CA ILE A 243 5.00 19.02 -7.36
C ILE A 243 5.42 20.48 -7.50
N GLU A 244 4.59 21.41 -7.03
CA GLU A 244 4.87 22.85 -7.13
C GLU A 244 6.05 23.26 -6.25
N GLU A 245 6.16 22.73 -5.03
CA GLU A 245 7.33 22.91 -4.16
C GLU A 245 8.61 22.40 -4.87
N TYR A 246 8.52 21.23 -5.52
CA TYR A 246 9.65 20.64 -6.25
C TYR A 246 10.11 21.48 -7.45
N GLU A 247 9.19 22.04 -8.24
CA GLU A 247 9.52 22.94 -9.36
C GLU A 247 10.30 24.16 -8.89
N ILE A 248 9.84 24.78 -7.79
CA ILE A 248 10.46 25.97 -7.20
C ILE A 248 11.87 25.64 -6.68
N ASP A 249 11.99 24.58 -5.90
CA ASP A 249 13.25 24.19 -5.26
C ASP A 249 14.34 23.81 -6.28
N ASN A 250 13.95 23.16 -7.39
CA ASN A 250 14.87 22.67 -8.40
C ASN A 250 15.00 23.58 -9.63
N LYS A 251 14.20 24.66 -9.72
CA LYS A 251 14.15 25.58 -10.88
C LYS A 251 13.89 24.86 -12.20
N ILE A 252 12.98 23.91 -12.17
CA ILE A 252 12.53 23.15 -13.35
C ILE A 252 11.03 23.39 -13.60
N ASN A 253 10.54 22.95 -14.75
CA ASN A 253 9.12 22.97 -15.08
C ASN A 253 8.63 21.56 -15.43
N LEU A 254 7.70 21.04 -14.65
CA LEU A 254 6.97 19.82 -14.97
C LEU A 254 5.81 20.19 -15.90
N VAL A 255 5.98 19.85 -17.17
CA VAL A 255 5.03 20.12 -18.26
C VAL A 255 3.61 19.66 -17.93
N ALA A 256 3.49 18.55 -17.20
CA ALA A 256 2.23 18.09 -16.64
C ALA A 256 2.38 17.87 -15.14
N LYS A 257 1.63 18.63 -14.33
CA LYS A 257 1.56 18.47 -12.86
C LYS A 257 0.65 17.30 -12.46
N LYS A 258 0.98 16.12 -12.98
CA LYS A 258 0.24 14.87 -12.82
C LYS A 258 1.20 13.76 -12.39
N LEU A 259 0.64 12.76 -11.73
CA LEU A 259 1.30 11.48 -11.55
C LEU A 259 0.93 10.54 -12.71
N PHE A 260 1.92 10.16 -13.50
CA PHE A 260 1.77 9.16 -14.55
C PHE A 260 1.88 7.75 -13.94
N ILE A 261 0.78 7.00 -14.00
CA ILE A 261 0.66 5.66 -13.43
C ILE A 261 0.84 4.64 -14.56
N LEU A 262 1.99 3.98 -14.58
CA LEU A 262 2.38 2.98 -15.56
C LEU A 262 1.62 1.67 -15.35
N MET A 263 1.06 1.13 -16.43
CA MET A 263 0.24 -0.09 -16.44
C MET A 263 0.71 -1.08 -17.53
N PRO A 264 1.81 -1.82 -17.30
CA PRO A 264 2.27 -2.85 -18.23
C PRO A 264 1.26 -3.98 -18.36
N ALA A 265 1.09 -4.50 -19.57
CA ALA A 265 0.18 -5.61 -19.86
C ALA A 265 0.60 -6.93 -19.19
N SER A 266 1.90 -7.11 -18.92
CA SER A 266 2.44 -8.25 -18.15
C SER A 266 2.12 -8.18 -16.66
N CYS A 267 1.64 -7.04 -16.16
CA CYS A 267 1.52 -6.71 -14.73
C CYS A 267 2.85 -6.68 -13.95
N SER A 268 3.97 -6.96 -14.59
CA SER A 268 5.31 -6.84 -14.03
C SER A 268 5.80 -5.40 -14.19
N ILE A 269 6.23 -4.78 -13.09
CA ILE A 269 6.77 -3.42 -13.11
C ILE A 269 8.14 -3.46 -12.45
N ASP A 270 9.14 -2.92 -13.14
CA ASP A 270 10.49 -2.85 -12.61
C ASP A 270 10.53 -2.08 -11.28
N PRO A 271 11.26 -2.60 -10.27
CA PRO A 271 11.39 -1.95 -8.97
C PRO A 271 11.96 -0.53 -9.08
N GLU A 272 12.89 -0.32 -10.02
CA GLU A 272 13.50 0.97 -10.34
C GLU A 272 13.27 1.29 -11.82
N LEU A 273 12.46 2.30 -12.11
CA LEU A 273 12.23 2.69 -13.50
C LEU A 273 13.52 3.32 -14.06
N GLY A 274 13.81 3.00 -15.32
CA GLY A 274 14.88 3.62 -16.10
C GLY A 274 16.27 2.99 -15.93
N GLU A 275 16.43 1.90 -15.17
CA GLU A 275 17.76 1.27 -15.00
C GLU A 275 18.40 0.85 -16.34
N ASP A 276 17.60 0.35 -17.28
CA ASP A 276 18.03 -0.05 -18.63
C ASP A 276 17.63 0.96 -19.73
N ASP A 277 17.17 2.16 -19.36
CA ASP A 277 16.64 3.16 -20.30
C ASP A 277 17.54 4.41 -20.33
N VAL A 278 18.50 4.43 -21.25
CA VAL A 278 19.49 5.53 -21.39
C VAL A 278 18.88 6.92 -21.61
N ASP A 279 17.60 7.00 -21.99
CA ASP A 279 16.90 8.26 -22.25
C ASP A 279 16.08 8.71 -21.03
N MET A 280 16.22 8.03 -19.88
CA MET A 280 15.51 8.31 -18.65
C MET A 280 16.46 8.21 -17.46
N ASP A 281 16.47 9.23 -16.62
CA ASP A 281 17.19 9.19 -15.36
C ASP A 281 16.31 9.70 -14.22
N PHE A 282 16.73 9.41 -13.00
CA PHE A 282 16.17 10.00 -11.81
C PHE A 282 16.72 11.42 -11.63
N ALA A 283 15.83 12.41 -11.51
CA ALA A 283 16.25 13.79 -11.27
C ALA A 283 16.76 13.96 -9.83
N ASN A 284 15.85 13.95 -8.86
CA ASN A 284 16.09 13.77 -7.43
C ASN A 284 14.73 13.51 -6.71
N ALA A 285 14.76 13.20 -5.40
CA ALA A 285 13.55 12.80 -4.69
C ALA A 285 12.65 14.00 -4.36
N MET A 286 11.38 13.93 -4.76
CA MET A 286 10.35 14.84 -4.26
C MET A 286 10.09 14.58 -2.78
N LYS A 287 9.71 15.63 -2.05
CA LYS A 287 9.40 15.54 -0.63
C LYS A 287 8.30 14.51 -0.35
N ASP A 288 8.52 13.66 0.65
CA ASP A 288 7.54 12.65 1.05
C ASP A 288 6.29 13.30 1.65
N LEU A 289 5.11 12.77 1.34
CA LEU A 289 3.97 12.93 2.22
C LEU A 289 4.19 12.05 3.46
N ARG A 290 4.10 12.63 4.66
CA ARG A 290 4.27 11.91 5.93
C ARG A 290 3.01 12.03 6.79
N VAL A 291 2.32 10.91 7.01
CA VAL A 291 1.13 10.85 7.86
C VAL A 291 1.21 9.63 8.79
N SER A 292 0.91 9.81 10.06
CA SER A 292 0.69 8.72 11.01
C SER A 292 -0.66 8.05 10.70
N ARG A 293 -0.69 6.72 10.59
CA ARG A 293 -1.92 5.95 10.33
C ARG A 293 -1.84 4.60 11.04
N ALA A 294 -2.94 4.20 11.70
CA ALA A 294 -3.13 2.88 12.28
C ALA A 294 -1.96 2.40 13.19
N GLY A 295 -1.53 3.27 14.12
CA GLY A 295 -0.41 2.99 15.02
C GLY A 295 0.99 3.20 14.42
N ILE A 296 1.11 3.46 13.12
CA ILE A 296 2.40 3.65 12.44
C ILE A 296 2.69 5.15 12.35
N LYS A 297 3.68 5.63 13.12
CA LYS A 297 4.10 7.04 13.11
C LYS A 297 4.82 7.41 11.81
N HIS A 298 4.49 8.59 11.25
CA HIS A 298 5.17 9.19 10.09
C HIS A 298 5.32 8.26 8.88
N ARG A 299 4.26 7.50 8.55
CA ARG A 299 4.26 6.67 7.33
C ARG A 299 4.55 7.54 6.12
N ARG A 300 5.56 7.16 5.35
CA ARG A 300 6.07 7.90 4.21
C ARG A 300 5.41 7.43 2.93
N TYR A 301 5.01 8.38 2.10
CA TYR A 301 4.58 8.14 0.73
C TYR A 301 5.44 8.98 -0.19
N ALA A 302 6.29 8.30 -0.94
CA ALA A 302 7.24 8.90 -1.88
C ALA A 302 6.69 8.79 -3.30
N ASN A 303 6.88 9.83 -4.10
CA ASN A 303 6.69 9.77 -5.55
C ASN A 303 8.00 10.27 -6.18
N THR A 304 8.35 9.70 -7.33
CA THR A 304 9.65 9.90 -7.96
C THR A 304 9.52 10.83 -9.15
N VAL A 305 10.40 11.83 -9.26
CA VAL A 305 10.51 12.67 -10.46
C VAL A 305 11.59 12.11 -11.37
N TYR A 306 11.22 11.91 -12.63
CA TYR A 306 12.10 11.44 -13.68
C TYR A 306 12.38 12.55 -14.68
N VAL A 307 13.60 12.55 -15.20
CA VAL A 307 14.02 13.35 -16.34
C VAL A 307 14.08 12.45 -17.56
N ILE A 308 13.48 12.89 -18.66
CA ILE A 308 13.38 12.13 -19.91
C ILE A 308 14.01 12.96 -21.02
N SER A 309 15.02 12.41 -21.67
CA SER A 309 15.68 13.03 -22.83
C SER A 309 14.68 13.27 -23.96
N ASN A 310 14.70 14.47 -24.53
CA ASN A 310 13.84 14.87 -25.65
C ASN A 310 14.67 15.15 -26.93
N GLY A 311 15.69 14.33 -27.17
CA GLY A 311 16.64 14.57 -28.27
C GLY A 311 17.52 15.78 -27.99
N GLU A 312 17.53 16.75 -28.92
CA GLU A 312 18.27 18.01 -28.77
C GLU A 312 17.49 19.10 -28.02
N ASP A 313 16.18 18.90 -27.81
CA ASP A 313 15.31 19.82 -27.08
C ASP A 313 15.45 19.66 -25.55
N ASP A 314 14.91 20.61 -24.80
CA ASP A 314 14.87 20.56 -23.34
C ASP A 314 14.22 19.24 -22.85
N PRO A 315 14.78 18.59 -21.82
CA PRO A 315 14.25 17.33 -21.32
C PRO A 315 12.89 17.54 -20.65
N PHE A 316 12.08 16.49 -20.66
CA PHE A 316 10.83 16.48 -19.92
C PHE A 316 11.05 16.03 -18.47
N PHE A 317 10.37 16.70 -17.54
CA PHE A 317 10.27 16.26 -16.15
C PHE A 317 8.85 15.78 -15.88
N CYS A 318 8.72 14.60 -15.28
CA CYS A 318 7.41 14.05 -14.89
C CYS A 318 7.49 13.27 -13.57
N VAL A 319 6.40 13.26 -12.82
CA VAL A 319 6.22 12.32 -11.71
C VAL A 319 5.63 11.03 -12.27
N ALA A 320 6.30 9.90 -12.05
CA ALA A 320 5.81 8.62 -12.54
C ALA A 320 5.97 7.50 -11.50
N GLU A 321 5.09 6.52 -11.54
CA GLU A 321 5.20 5.28 -10.78
C GLU A 321 4.41 4.15 -11.44
N GLY A 322 4.69 2.91 -11.04
CA GLY A 322 3.87 1.77 -11.44
C GLY A 322 2.58 1.66 -10.64
N ALA A 323 1.50 1.20 -11.31
CA ALA A 323 0.30 0.76 -10.61
C ALA A 323 0.62 -0.45 -9.72
N THR A 324 0.88 -0.20 -8.44
CA THR A 324 1.18 -1.25 -7.44
C THR A 324 0.14 -2.39 -7.44
N PRO A 325 -1.17 -2.18 -7.67
CA PRO A 325 -2.12 -3.28 -7.78
C PRO A 325 -1.84 -4.28 -8.90
N LEU A 326 -1.12 -3.89 -9.97
CA LEU A 326 -0.72 -4.84 -11.00
C LEU A 326 0.34 -5.80 -10.47
N LEU A 327 1.27 -5.35 -9.62
CA LEU A 327 2.18 -6.27 -8.92
C LEU A 327 1.42 -7.27 -8.06
N THR A 328 0.30 -6.87 -7.46
CA THR A 328 -0.58 -7.80 -6.73
C THR A 328 -1.12 -8.89 -7.67
N LEU A 329 -1.61 -8.52 -8.86
CA LEU A 329 -2.10 -9.49 -9.85
C LEU A 329 -0.99 -10.42 -10.36
N PHE A 330 0.20 -9.86 -10.61
CA PHE A 330 1.38 -10.64 -10.99
C PHE A 330 1.76 -11.65 -9.91
N GLU A 331 1.83 -11.21 -8.65
CA GLU A 331 2.15 -12.09 -7.52
C GLU A 331 1.06 -13.13 -7.27
N MET A 332 -0.23 -12.78 -7.46
CA MET A 332 -1.32 -13.77 -7.41
C MET A 332 -1.14 -14.86 -8.48
N LYS A 333 -0.62 -14.51 -9.65
CA LYS A 333 -0.27 -15.50 -10.68
C LYS A 333 0.89 -16.39 -10.22
N GLU A 334 1.98 -15.80 -9.75
CA GLU A 334 3.14 -16.54 -9.24
C GLU A 334 2.78 -17.43 -8.03
N PHE A 335 1.78 -17.02 -7.26
CA PHE A 335 1.23 -17.77 -6.13
C PHE A 335 0.16 -18.81 -6.54
N ASN A 336 -0.03 -19.04 -7.84
CA ASN A 336 -1.01 -19.97 -8.43
C ASN A 336 -2.47 -19.69 -8.03
N ILE A 337 -2.79 -18.45 -7.67
CA ILE A 337 -4.17 -17.98 -7.39
C ILE A 337 -4.86 -17.62 -8.71
N LEU A 338 -4.10 -17.04 -9.65
CA LEU A 338 -4.57 -16.71 -11.00
C LEU A 338 -3.76 -17.48 -12.04
N THR A 339 -4.39 -17.83 -13.15
CA THR A 339 -3.68 -18.15 -14.40
C THR A 339 -3.22 -16.86 -15.10
N GLU A 340 -2.33 -16.97 -16.08
CA GLU A 340 -1.91 -15.84 -16.93
C GLU A 340 -3.12 -15.17 -17.62
N GLU A 341 -4.06 -15.97 -18.15
CA GLU A 341 -5.28 -15.48 -18.79
C GLU A 341 -6.16 -14.69 -17.81
N GLN A 342 -6.38 -15.25 -16.61
CA GLN A 342 -7.13 -14.57 -15.56
C GLN A 342 -6.42 -13.29 -15.08
N MET A 343 -5.10 -13.29 -14.95
CA MET A 343 -4.33 -12.10 -14.59
C MET A 343 -4.57 -10.97 -15.61
N VAL A 344 -4.48 -11.28 -16.90
CA VAL A 344 -4.75 -10.31 -17.98
C VAL A 344 -6.20 -9.83 -17.95
N GLU A 345 -7.16 -10.72 -17.72
CA GLU A 345 -8.57 -10.34 -17.58
C GLU A 345 -8.78 -9.38 -16.40
N GLN A 346 -8.24 -9.72 -15.22
CA GLN A 346 -8.36 -8.90 -14.02
C GLN A 346 -7.63 -7.56 -14.14
N MET A 347 -6.52 -7.49 -14.87
CA MET A 347 -5.83 -6.24 -15.20
C MET A 347 -6.72 -5.31 -16.03
N ASN A 348 -7.42 -5.84 -17.03
CA ASN A 348 -8.35 -5.07 -17.85
C ASN A 348 -9.57 -4.58 -17.04
N ILE A 349 -10.10 -5.43 -16.15
CA ILE A 349 -11.17 -5.06 -15.23
C ILE A 349 -10.71 -3.93 -14.30
N PHE A 350 -9.52 -4.08 -13.70
CA PHE A 350 -8.90 -3.05 -12.86
C PHE A 350 -8.77 -1.71 -13.59
N LYS A 351 -8.19 -1.72 -14.79
CA LYS A 351 -8.01 -0.52 -15.62
C LYS A 351 -9.35 0.18 -15.86
N ARG A 352 -10.34 -0.56 -16.37
CA ARG A 352 -11.66 -0.01 -16.69
C ARG A 352 -12.34 0.58 -15.46
N LYS A 353 -12.28 -0.10 -14.32
CA LYS A 353 -12.89 0.40 -13.08
C LYS A 353 -12.18 1.65 -12.56
N LEU A 354 -10.85 1.69 -12.64
CA LEU A 354 -10.09 2.85 -12.21
C LEU A 354 -10.36 4.07 -13.12
N GLU A 355 -10.48 3.86 -14.44
CA GLU A 355 -10.91 4.89 -15.39
C GLU A 355 -12.31 5.43 -15.05
N GLU A 356 -13.26 4.55 -14.73
CA GLU A 356 -14.59 4.94 -14.29
C GLU A 356 -14.53 5.81 -13.03
N LEU A 357 -13.84 5.36 -11.97
CA LEU A 357 -13.72 6.10 -10.70
C LEU A 357 -13.09 7.48 -10.90
N LEU A 358 -12.02 7.57 -11.69
CA LEU A 358 -11.35 8.84 -11.99
C LEU A 358 -12.18 9.78 -12.87
N SER A 359 -13.05 9.23 -13.73
CA SER A 359 -13.98 10.05 -14.53
C SER A 359 -15.11 10.65 -13.69
N LEU A 360 -15.52 9.97 -12.62
CA LEU A 360 -16.57 10.42 -11.71
C LEU A 360 -16.05 11.45 -10.69
N ASP A 361 -14.79 11.36 -10.27
CA ASP A 361 -14.12 12.33 -9.40
C ASP A 361 -13.12 13.17 -10.20
N THR A 362 -13.60 14.25 -10.80
CA THR A 362 -12.77 15.15 -11.63
C THR A 362 -11.59 15.78 -10.88
N ALA A 363 -11.71 16.04 -9.57
CA ALA A 363 -10.61 16.60 -8.79
C ALA A 363 -9.46 15.59 -8.70
N CYS A 364 -9.79 14.33 -8.42
CA CYS A 364 -8.83 13.23 -8.41
C CYS A 364 -8.31 12.93 -9.83
N GLY A 365 -9.20 12.76 -10.82
CA GLY A 365 -8.88 12.46 -12.21
C GLY A 365 -7.95 13.47 -12.88
N ASN A 366 -7.99 14.74 -12.45
CA ASN A 366 -7.08 15.76 -12.96
C ASN A 366 -5.63 15.59 -12.52
N LEU A 367 -5.36 14.85 -11.43
CA LEU A 367 -4.01 14.67 -10.87
C LEU A 367 -3.32 13.37 -11.34
N PHE A 368 -4.07 12.42 -11.90
CA PHE A 368 -3.54 11.09 -12.24
C PHE A 368 -3.75 10.79 -13.72
N ARG A 369 -2.71 10.25 -14.37
CA ARG A 369 -2.78 9.80 -15.76
C ARG A 369 -2.42 8.32 -15.85
N LEU A 370 -3.38 7.49 -16.24
CA LEU A 370 -3.12 6.07 -16.50
C LEU A 370 -2.41 5.91 -17.85
N VAL A 371 -1.30 5.16 -17.85
CA VAL A 371 -0.46 4.92 -19.04
C VAL A 371 -0.31 3.42 -19.25
N ALA A 372 -1.24 2.84 -20.02
CA ALA A 372 -1.19 1.43 -20.38
C ALA A 372 -0.30 1.19 -21.60
N TYR A 373 0.53 0.15 -21.54
CA TYR A 373 1.41 -0.26 -22.63
C TYR A 373 1.59 -1.79 -22.65
N ASP A 374 1.89 -2.33 -23.83
CA ASP A 374 2.14 -3.76 -24.00
C ASP A 374 3.64 -4.03 -23.98
N ASP A 375 4.08 -4.79 -23.00
CA ASP A 375 5.46 -5.21 -22.74
C ASP A 375 5.65 -6.73 -22.87
N ARG A 376 4.60 -7.46 -23.27
CA ARG A 376 4.63 -8.93 -23.34
C ARG A 376 5.33 -9.48 -24.57
N ASN A 377 5.61 -8.63 -25.56
CA ASN A 377 6.34 -9.01 -26.77
C ASN A 377 7.78 -8.48 -26.70
N PRO A 378 8.78 -9.33 -26.38
CA PRO A 378 10.19 -8.93 -26.29
C PRO A 378 10.70 -8.21 -27.55
N ALA A 379 10.18 -8.54 -28.74
CA ALA A 379 10.58 -7.90 -29.99
C ALA A 379 9.97 -6.50 -30.21
N ARG A 380 9.06 -6.06 -29.34
CA ARG A 380 8.37 -4.77 -29.41
C ARG A 380 8.34 -4.04 -28.06
N VAL A 381 9.17 -4.45 -27.10
CA VAL A 381 9.28 -3.73 -25.82
C VAL A 381 9.77 -2.33 -26.10
N ARG A 382 8.92 -1.36 -25.78
CA ARG A 382 9.24 0.05 -25.88
C ARG A 382 9.98 0.48 -24.62
N LYS A 383 10.89 1.42 -24.78
CA LYS A 383 11.52 2.11 -23.65
C LYS A 383 10.45 2.85 -22.83
N ILE A 384 10.64 2.92 -21.52
CA ILE A 384 9.71 3.64 -20.62
C ILE A 384 9.77 5.14 -20.90
N SER A 385 10.94 5.66 -21.23
CA SER A 385 11.16 7.03 -21.74
C SER A 385 10.25 7.35 -22.92
N ASP A 386 10.17 6.47 -23.92
CA ASP A 386 9.31 6.67 -25.09
C ASP A 386 7.81 6.64 -24.74
N ILE A 387 7.42 5.75 -23.82
CA ILE A 387 6.03 5.62 -23.35
C ILE A 387 5.60 6.88 -22.59
N LEU A 388 6.44 7.36 -21.66
CA LEU A 388 6.18 8.57 -20.89
C LEU A 388 6.25 9.82 -21.77
N ARG A 389 7.20 9.92 -22.70
CA ARG A 389 7.29 11.02 -23.66
C ARG A 389 6.01 11.13 -24.48
N GLU A 390 5.50 10.03 -25.01
CA GLU A 390 4.23 10.01 -25.74
C GLU A 390 3.04 10.43 -24.85
N ALA A 391 3.02 9.98 -23.59
CA ALA A 391 1.97 10.36 -22.64
C ALA A 391 2.00 11.87 -22.32
N ILE A 392 3.19 12.44 -22.10
CA ILE A 392 3.38 13.87 -21.84
C ILE A 392 2.96 14.72 -23.04
N LEU A 393 3.38 14.33 -24.25
CA LEU A 393 3.00 15.05 -25.47
C LEU A 393 1.48 15.07 -25.67
N LYS A 394 0.79 13.95 -25.37
CA LYS A 394 -0.69 13.90 -25.42
C LYS A 394 -1.33 14.87 -24.42
N GLU A 395 -0.78 15.03 -23.21
CA GLU A 395 -1.28 16.00 -22.23
C GLU A 395 -1.09 17.45 -22.72
N LEU A 396 -0.06 17.71 -23.52
CA LEU A 396 0.15 19.00 -24.19
C LEU A 396 -0.75 19.24 -25.42
N GLY A 397 -1.54 18.25 -25.83
CA GLY A 397 -2.29 18.31 -27.10
C GLY A 397 -1.38 18.22 -28.34
N LEU A 398 -0.15 17.73 -28.18
CA LEU A 398 0.83 17.55 -29.25
C LEU A 398 0.90 16.07 -29.66
N THR A 399 1.19 15.82 -30.93
CA THR A 399 1.60 14.50 -31.44
C THR A 399 3.11 14.50 -31.66
N GLN A 400 3.76 13.33 -31.63
CA GLN A 400 5.20 13.22 -31.90
C GLN A 400 5.60 13.87 -33.24
N ASP A 401 4.75 13.73 -34.27
CA ASP A 401 4.97 14.34 -35.58
C ASP A 401 4.89 15.87 -35.55
N ASN A 402 3.96 16.45 -34.79
CA ASN A 402 3.79 17.90 -34.68
C ASN A 402 4.89 18.58 -33.84
N HIS A 403 5.46 17.88 -32.85
CA HIS A 403 6.55 18.42 -32.03
C HIS A 403 7.85 18.54 -32.82
N LEU A 404 8.23 17.50 -33.58
CA LEU A 404 9.43 17.49 -34.43
C LEU A 404 9.38 18.53 -35.55
N LEU A 405 8.18 18.81 -36.09
CA LEU A 405 7.97 19.87 -37.08
C LEU A 405 8.12 21.27 -36.48
N ASN A 406 7.67 21.48 -35.24
CA ASN A 406 7.75 22.78 -34.58
C ASN A 406 9.17 23.11 -34.10
N SER A 407 9.95 22.12 -33.62
CA SER A 407 11.35 22.34 -33.21
C SER A 407 12.32 22.58 -34.38
N GLN A 408 11.94 22.21 -35.61
CA GLN A 408 12.70 22.55 -36.83
C GLN A 408 12.37 23.93 -37.42
N THR A 409 11.35 24.62 -36.89
CA THR A 409 10.91 25.94 -37.38
C THR A 409 11.17 27.10 -36.41
N GLY A 410 11.86 26.84 -35.28
CA GLY A 410 12.21 27.81 -34.23
C GLY A 410 13.58 28.44 -34.39
#